data_AF-A0A964RPC4-F1
#
_entry.id   AF-A0A964RPC4-F1
#
_cell.length_a   1.000
_cell.length_b   1.000
_cell.length_c   1.000
_cell.angle_alpha   90.00
_cell.angle_beta   90.00
_cell.angle_gamma   90.00
#
_symmetry.space_group_name_H-M   'P 1'
#
loop_
_entity.id
_entity.type
_entity.pdbx_description
1 polymer ?
#
loop_
_entity_poly.entity_id
_entity_poly.type
_entity_poly.pdbx_seq_one_letter_code
_entity_poly.pdbx_strand_id
1 'polypeptide(L)' 'MTTYEKSLNVLEELFAKDYQFALATSNDNTPSVRFVDTFYDKSTFYIVSYAKSQKV' A
#
# COMPACT_ATOMS: atom_id res chain seq x y z
N MET A 1 6.42 9.23 23.53
CA MET A 1 5.82 8.86 22.22
C MET A 1 4.32 8.85 22.32
N THR A 2 3.65 9.63 21.47
CA THR A 2 2.19 9.67 21.30
C THR A 2 1.67 8.37 20.66
N THR A 3 0.36 8.13 20.72
CA THR A 3 -0.26 6.98 20.02
C THR A 3 0.02 7.03 18.53
N TYR A 4 -0.04 8.22 17.92
CA TYR A 4 0.28 8.43 16.51
C TYR A 4 1.70 7.97 16.17
N GLU A 5 2.71 8.40 16.94
CA GLU A 5 4.11 8.01 16.71
C GLU A 5 4.32 6.49 16.89
N LYS A 6 3.63 5.88 17.86
CA LYS A 6 3.65 4.41 18.03
C LYS A 6 3.05 3.70 16.83
N SER A 7 1.93 4.20 16.29
CA SER A 7 1.31 3.63 15.09
C SER A 7 2.23 3.70 13.88
N LEU A 8 2.97 4.81 13.68
CA LEU A 8 3.94 4.92 12.59
C LEU A 8 5.07 3.90 12.72
N ASN A 9 5.60 3.67 13.93
CA ASN A 9 6.63 2.65 14.16
C ASN A 9 6.13 1.24 13.82
N VAL A 10 4.87 0.93 14.14
CA VAL A 10 4.27 -0.37 13.80
C VAL A 10 4.15 -0.53 12.28
N LEU A 11 3.80 0.54 11.55
CA LEU A 11 3.77 0.48 10.08
C LEU A 11 5.17 0.22 9.51
N GLU A 12 6.20 0.87 10.04
CA GLU A 12 7.59 0.65 9.62
C GLU A 12 8.02 -0.81 9.86
N GLU A 13 7.80 -1.33 11.07
CA GLU A 13 8.17 -2.71 11.44
C GLU A 13 7.49 -3.78 10.56
N LEU A 14 6.24 -3.54 10.21
CA LEU A 14 5.44 -4.49 9.43
C LEU A 14 5.69 -4.39 7.93
N PHE A 15 5.95 -3.20 7.39
CA PHE A 15 5.84 -2.92 5.96
C PHE A 15 7.08 -2.26 5.32
N ALA A 16 8.14 -1.92 6.06
CA ALA A 16 9.42 -1.46 5.50
C ALA A 16 10.27 -2.63 4.96
N LYS A 17 9.62 -3.49 4.16
CA LYS A 17 10.16 -4.69 3.50
C LYS A 17 9.23 -5.08 2.35
N ASP A 18 9.66 -6.03 1.54
CA ASP A 18 8.80 -6.61 0.50
C ASP A 18 7.54 -7.19 1.15
N TYR A 19 6.39 -6.62 0.80
CA TYR A 19 5.10 -7.02 1.32
C TYR A 19 4.04 -6.96 0.22
N GLN A 20 3.04 -7.83 0.29
CA GLN A 20 1.99 -7.90 -0.73
C GLN A 20 0.67 -7.40 -0.16
N PHE A 21 0.05 -6.42 -0.83
CA PHE A 21 -1.27 -5.91 -0.48
C PHE A 21 -2.32 -6.38 -1.48
N ALA A 22 -3.53 -6.65 -0.99
CA ALA A 22 -4.73 -6.70 -1.83
C ALA A 22 -5.22 -5.25 -2.08
N LEU A 23 -4.77 -4.66 -3.18
CA LEU A 23 -5.17 -3.31 -3.57
C LEU A 23 -6.56 -3.34 -4.21
N ALA A 24 -7.51 -2.65 -3.59
CA ALA A 24 -8.85 -2.44 -4.13
C ALA A 24 -8.92 -1.09 -4.84
N THR A 25 -9.38 -1.09 -6.09
CA THR A 25 -9.67 0.12 -6.87
C THR A 25 -11.08 0.08 -7.44
N SER A 26 -11.58 1.23 -7.90
CA SER A 26 -12.84 1.31 -8.61
C SER A 26 -12.78 2.36 -9.71
N ASN A 27 -13.27 2.00 -10.89
CA ASN A 27 -13.55 2.92 -11.98
C ASN A 27 -15.04 2.83 -12.31
N ASP A 28 -15.74 3.97 -12.41
CA ASP A 28 -17.19 4.04 -12.66
C ASP A 28 -18.02 3.10 -11.76
N ASN A 29 -17.68 3.06 -10.46
CA ASN A 29 -18.30 2.19 -9.46
C ASN A 29 -18.19 0.67 -9.75
N THR A 30 -17.30 0.27 -10.66
CA THR A 30 -16.95 -1.13 -10.92
C THR A 30 -15.71 -1.47 -10.10
N PRO A 31 -15.81 -2.35 -9.09
CA PRO A 31 -14.68 -2.66 -8.21
C PRO A 31 -13.71 -3.66 -8.85
N SER A 32 -12.43 -3.54 -8.52
CA SER A 32 -11.38 -4.52 -8.84
C SER A 32 -10.45 -4.70 -7.65
N VAL A 33 -10.00 -5.93 -7.41
CA VAL A 33 -9.02 -6.24 -6.37
C VAL A 33 -7.90 -7.07 -6.97
N ARG A 34 -6.65 -6.70 -6.69
CA ARG A 34 -5.46 -7.41 -7.17
C ARG A 34 -4.38 -7.38 -6.12
N PHE A 35 -3.49 -8.37 -6.17
CA PHE A 35 -2.31 -8.36 -5.33
C PHE A 35 -1.20 -7.52 -5.97
N VAL A 36 -0.56 -6.66 -5.17
CA VAL A 36 0.54 -5.77 -5.59
C VAL A 36 1.67 -5.81 -4.58
N ASP A 37 2.90 -5.78 -5.08
CA ASP A 37 4.08 -5.62 -4.25
C ASP A 37 4.15 -4.17 -3.77
N THR A 38 4.33 -4.01 -2.46
CA THR A 38 4.26 -2.73 -1.75
C THR A 38 5.45 -2.61 -0.81
N PHE A 39 5.92 -1.39 -0.63
CA PHE A 39 6.95 -1.03 0.34
C PHE A 39 6.53 0.22 1.10
N TYR A 40 6.77 0.27 2.40
CA TYR A 40 6.49 1.45 3.23
C TYR A 40 7.80 2.16 3.61
N ASP A 41 7.85 3.48 3.41
CA ASP A 41 8.94 4.34 3.90
C ASP A 41 8.41 5.76 4.14
N LYS A 42 8.93 6.43 5.17
CA LYS A 42 8.62 7.84 5.51
C LYS A 42 7.12 8.15 5.46
N SER A 43 6.31 7.35 6.14
CA SER A 43 4.85 7.53 6.22
C SER A 43 4.10 7.40 4.90
N THR A 44 4.68 6.72 3.89
CA THR A 44 4.09 6.54 2.55
C THR A 44 4.21 5.09 2.10
N PHE A 45 3.18 4.57 1.44
CA PHE A 45 3.23 3.29 0.72
C PHE A 45 3.56 3.51 -0.75
N TYR A 46 4.55 2.76 -1.25
CA TYR A 46 4.99 2.76 -2.64
C TYR A 46 4.56 1.46 -3.30
N ILE A 47 4.05 1.57 -4.53
CA ILE A 47 3.64 0.43 -5.36
C ILE A 47 4.29 0.60 -6.72
N VAL A 48 5.00 -0.42 -7.18
CA VAL A 48 5.51 -0.45 -8.56
C VAL A 48 4.50 -1.18 -9.43
N SER A 49 4.05 -0.52 -10.50
CA SER A 49 3.06 -1.08 -11.40
C SER A 49 3.27 -0.62 -12.84
N TYR A 50 2.79 -1.44 -13.78
CA TYR A 50 2.70 -1.05 -15.17
C TYR A 50 1.58 -0.03 -15.38
N ALA A 51 1.87 1.11 -16.01
CA ALA A 51 0.91 2.20 -16.17
C ALA A 51 -0.41 1.80 -16.86
N LYS A 52 -0.38 0.84 -17.81
CA LYS A 52 -1.60 0.36 -18.50
C LYS A 52 -2.22 -0.89 -17.88
N SER A 53 -1.80 -1.27 -16.67
CA SER A 53 -2.32 -2.47 -15.99
C SER A 53 -3.76 -2.32 -15.47
N GLN A 54 -4.40 -1.16 -15.69
CA GLN A 54 -5.71 -0.80 -15.13
C GLN A 54 -5.76 -1.02 -13.61
N LYS A 55 -4.60 -0.85 -12.94
CA LYS A 55 -4.46 -0.92 -11.49
C LYS A 55 -4.88 0.37 -10.79
N VAL A 56 -5.17 1.43 -11.55
CA VAL A 56 -5.64 2.75 -11.11
C VAL A 56 -6.72 3.19 -12.08
#